data_AF-A0A811XTA7-F1
#
_entry.id   AF-A0A811XTA7-F1
#
_cell.length_a   1.000
_cell.length_b   1.000
_cell.length_c   1.000
_cell.angle_alpha   90.00
_cell.angle_beta   90.00
_cell.angle_gamma   90.00
#
_symmetry.space_group_name_H-M   'P 1'
#
loop_
_entity.id
_entity.type
_entity.pdbx_description
1 polymer ?
#
loop_
_entity_poly.entity_id
_entity_poly.type
_entity_poly.pdbx_seq_one_letter_code
_entity_poly.pdbx_strand_id
1 'polypeptide(L)'
;MSDYENEDQCWSTLESFRVKLISVIDPSRITPYLRQCKVLNPDDEEQVLSDPNLVIRKRKVGVLLDILQRTGHKGYVAFLESLELYYPQLYKKVTGKEPTRVFSMIIDASGESGLTQLLMSEVLKLQRKVQDLSQLLSSKDDLIKELRVKDSLLRKHQERVQRLKEECEAGSHELKRCKDENYDLAMRLARQIEEKGAALMRSRDLQLEIERLKHSLMKAEDDCRVERRHTLKLRHAMEQRPSQELLWELQQEKTLLQARVQELEATVQEGKPDRSSPYIQVLEEDWRQALRGQQEQASTILSLRKDLRQGEALRARCMEEKEMFELQCLALRKDSKMYKDRIEAILQQMEEVAIERDQAIATREELHAQHSRSLQEKDTLRKQVRELAEKADELQLQLFQREGQLLALEGRLKRQQLDTLVLSSDLDDSSPRNSQELSLPLDLEAVQLSDKGGPANKDSPQQSFVALQEEQLPLTTNGAGLSGGEPPEKERRRLKESFENYRRKRALRKMQHCSRQGEVDWENTTGSDNTDTEGS
;
A
#
# COMPACT_ATOMS: atom_id res chain seq x y z
N MET A 1 -18.41 -77.08 -82.70
CA MET A 1 -17.95 -77.41 -81.33
C MET A 1 -16.72 -76.56 -81.01
N SER A 2 -16.88 -75.24 -80.85
CA SER A 2 -15.80 -74.30 -80.52
C SER A 2 -16.13 -73.36 -79.35
N ASP A 3 -17.37 -73.38 -78.86
CA ASP A 3 -17.82 -72.34 -77.92
C ASP A 3 -17.64 -72.75 -76.45
N TYR A 4 -17.59 -74.06 -76.15
CA TYR A 4 -17.43 -74.57 -74.78
C TYR A 4 -15.99 -74.48 -74.23
N GLU A 5 -14.96 -74.56 -75.08
CA GLU A 5 -13.56 -74.46 -74.64
C GLU A 5 -13.16 -73.04 -74.20
N ASN A 6 -13.93 -72.03 -74.64
CA ASN A 6 -13.67 -70.63 -74.29
C ASN A 6 -14.33 -70.23 -72.94
N GLU A 7 -15.38 -70.93 -72.49
CA GLU A 7 -16.11 -70.61 -71.26
C GLU A 7 -15.30 -70.95 -69.98
N ASP A 8 -14.68 -72.13 -69.94
CA ASP A 8 -13.89 -72.60 -68.78
C ASP A 8 -12.61 -71.78 -68.56
N GLN A 9 -12.00 -71.32 -69.65
CA GLN A 9 -10.81 -70.47 -69.61
C GLN A 9 -11.13 -69.05 -69.05
N CYS A 10 -12.31 -68.52 -69.37
CA CYS A 10 -12.77 -67.22 -68.89
C CYS A 10 -12.94 -67.21 -67.36
N TRP A 11 -13.67 -68.19 -66.80
CA TRP A 11 -13.86 -68.27 -65.34
C TRP A 11 -12.59 -68.67 -64.58
N SER A 12 -11.73 -69.51 -65.15
CA SER A 12 -10.41 -69.83 -64.57
C SER A 12 -9.54 -68.57 -64.37
N THR A 13 -9.67 -67.61 -65.28
CA THR A 13 -8.98 -66.30 -65.16
C THR A 13 -9.54 -65.49 -64.00
N LEU A 14 -10.86 -65.43 -63.81
CA LEU A 14 -11.47 -64.75 -62.64
C LEU A 14 -11.13 -65.43 -61.32
N GLU A 15 -11.08 -66.76 -61.32
CA GLU A 15 -10.77 -67.56 -60.14
C GLU A 15 -9.37 -67.24 -59.60
N SER A 16 -8.40 -66.97 -60.49
CA SER A 16 -7.06 -66.50 -60.10
C SER A 16 -7.08 -65.17 -59.32
N PHE A 17 -8.12 -64.35 -59.48
CA PHE A 17 -8.33 -63.09 -58.76
C PHE A 17 -9.37 -63.18 -57.63
N ARG A 18 -9.91 -64.37 -57.33
CA ARG A 18 -11.04 -64.57 -56.41
C ARG A 18 -10.85 -63.90 -55.06
N VAL A 19 -9.69 -64.08 -54.43
CA VAL A 19 -9.38 -63.49 -53.10
C VAL A 19 -9.52 -61.95 -53.12
N LYS A 20 -9.08 -61.32 -54.21
CA LYS A 20 -9.13 -59.87 -54.40
C LYS A 20 -10.56 -59.41 -54.69
N LEU A 21 -11.28 -60.12 -55.54
CA LEU A 21 -12.69 -59.83 -55.85
C LEU A 21 -13.54 -59.89 -54.59
N ILE A 22 -13.41 -60.98 -53.84
CA ILE A 22 -14.16 -61.23 -52.61
C ILE A 22 -13.87 -60.19 -51.50
N SER A 23 -12.67 -59.61 -51.45
CA SER A 23 -12.29 -58.64 -50.42
C SER A 23 -12.79 -57.21 -50.68
N VAL A 24 -12.98 -56.85 -51.95
CA VAL A 24 -13.27 -55.46 -52.37
C VAL A 24 -14.73 -55.25 -52.74
N ILE A 25 -15.38 -56.27 -53.32
CA ILE A 25 -16.74 -56.14 -53.85
C ILE A 25 -17.76 -56.09 -52.71
N ASP A 26 -18.75 -55.23 -52.88
CA ASP A 26 -19.98 -55.23 -52.10
C ASP A 26 -21.09 -55.83 -52.99
N PRO A 27 -21.62 -57.02 -52.62
CA PRO A 27 -22.68 -57.68 -53.39
C PRO A 27 -23.87 -56.75 -53.67
N SER A 28 -24.26 -55.93 -52.69
CA SER A 28 -25.41 -55.03 -52.78
C SER A 28 -25.30 -53.97 -53.88
N ARG A 29 -24.07 -53.66 -54.32
CA ARG A 29 -23.82 -52.69 -55.38
C ARG A 29 -23.95 -53.29 -56.78
N ILE A 30 -23.72 -54.60 -56.92
CA ILE A 30 -23.66 -55.27 -58.23
C ILE A 30 -24.85 -56.19 -58.50
N THR A 31 -25.50 -56.74 -57.48
CA THR A 31 -26.66 -57.64 -57.64
C THR A 31 -27.83 -56.99 -58.40
N PRO A 32 -28.15 -55.68 -58.27
CA PRO A 32 -29.25 -55.08 -59.03
C PRO A 32 -28.98 -55.06 -60.55
N TYR A 33 -27.71 -54.82 -60.94
CA TYR A 33 -27.27 -54.87 -62.33
C TYR A 33 -27.30 -56.31 -62.87
N LEU A 34 -26.80 -57.27 -62.11
CA LEU A 34 -26.79 -58.68 -62.48
C LEU A 34 -28.21 -59.26 -62.64
N ARG A 35 -29.14 -58.83 -61.78
CA ARG A 35 -30.56 -59.16 -61.93
C ARG A 35 -31.15 -58.56 -63.21
N GLN A 36 -30.82 -57.31 -63.54
CA GLN A 36 -31.28 -56.66 -64.76
C GLN A 36 -30.74 -57.34 -66.04
N CYS A 37 -29.53 -57.90 -65.97
CA CYS A 37 -28.94 -58.73 -67.03
C CYS A 37 -29.52 -60.16 -67.11
N LYS A 38 -30.46 -60.53 -66.24
CA LYS A 38 -31.07 -61.88 -66.16
C LYS A 38 -30.06 -63.01 -65.94
N VAL A 39 -28.93 -62.72 -65.28
CA VAL A 39 -27.92 -63.71 -64.87
C VAL A 39 -28.00 -64.07 -63.38
N LEU A 40 -28.84 -63.37 -62.63
CA LEU A 40 -29.09 -63.60 -61.20
C LEU A 40 -30.60 -63.57 -60.97
N ASN A 41 -31.16 -64.62 -60.37
CA ASN A 41 -32.59 -64.66 -60.06
C ASN A 41 -32.89 -63.85 -58.79
N PRO A 42 -34.13 -63.39 -58.59
CA PRO A 42 -34.53 -62.72 -57.35
C PRO A 42 -34.25 -63.55 -56.08
N ASP A 43 -34.48 -64.86 -56.15
CA ASP A 43 -34.21 -65.78 -55.04
C ASP A 43 -32.70 -65.89 -54.75
N ASP A 44 -31.87 -65.90 -55.80
CA ASP A 44 -30.40 -65.92 -55.69
C ASP A 44 -29.87 -64.58 -55.11
N GLU A 45 -30.48 -63.46 -55.49
CA GLU A 45 -30.17 -62.14 -54.93
C GLU A 45 -30.52 -62.06 -53.44
N GLU A 46 -31.72 -62.54 -53.05
CA GLU A 46 -32.13 -62.59 -51.65
C GLU A 46 -31.22 -63.53 -50.84
N GLN A 47 -30.85 -64.68 -51.39
CA GLN A 47 -29.86 -65.57 -50.76
C GLN A 47 -28.53 -64.86 -50.52
N VAL A 48 -27.99 -64.14 -51.51
CA VAL A 48 -26.69 -63.46 -51.38
C VAL A 48 -26.77 -62.28 -50.40
N LEU A 49 -27.86 -61.51 -50.40
CA LEU A 49 -27.99 -60.29 -49.61
C LEU A 49 -28.49 -60.54 -48.18
N SER A 50 -29.43 -61.47 -48.00
CA SER A 50 -30.24 -61.59 -46.80
C SER A 50 -30.04 -62.91 -46.02
N ASP A 51 -29.32 -63.90 -46.56
CA ASP A 51 -29.06 -65.18 -45.85
C ASP A 51 -28.29 -64.93 -44.52
N PRO A 52 -28.89 -65.27 -43.36
CA PRO A 52 -28.23 -65.14 -42.06
C PRO A 52 -26.93 -65.94 -41.93
N ASN A 53 -26.75 -67.01 -42.72
CA ASN A 53 -25.54 -67.83 -42.71
C ASN A 53 -24.36 -67.17 -43.42
N LEU A 54 -24.61 -66.16 -44.25
CA LEU A 54 -23.60 -65.41 -45.00
C LEU A 54 -23.27 -64.06 -44.33
N VAL A 55 -22.98 -64.06 -43.03
CA VAL A 55 -22.70 -62.83 -42.24
C VAL A 55 -21.56 -61.97 -42.81
N ILE A 56 -20.53 -62.62 -43.36
CA ILE A 56 -19.31 -61.95 -43.81
C ILE A 56 -19.44 -61.59 -45.30
N ARG A 57 -19.26 -60.31 -45.65
CA ARG A 57 -19.27 -59.80 -47.05
C ARG A 57 -18.46 -60.68 -48.00
N LYS A 58 -17.28 -61.14 -47.56
CA LYS A 58 -16.43 -62.03 -48.35
C LYS A 58 -17.13 -63.33 -48.76
N ARG A 59 -17.85 -63.97 -47.84
CA ARG A 59 -18.60 -65.20 -48.14
C ARG A 59 -19.76 -64.91 -49.09
N LYS A 60 -20.47 -63.78 -48.91
CA LYS A 60 -21.53 -63.33 -49.83
C LYS A 60 -21.03 -63.19 -51.27
N VAL A 61 -19.88 -62.52 -51.47
CA VAL A 61 -19.28 -62.36 -52.81
C VAL A 61 -18.83 -63.72 -53.37
N GLY A 62 -18.27 -64.60 -52.52
CA GLY A 62 -17.87 -65.95 -52.96
C GLY A 62 -19.05 -66.75 -53.50
N VAL A 63 -20.16 -66.78 -52.74
CA VAL A 63 -21.40 -67.45 -53.17
C VAL A 63 -21.98 -66.80 -54.43
N LEU A 64 -21.95 -65.47 -54.53
CA LEU A 64 -22.37 -64.76 -55.75
C LEU A 64 -21.56 -65.17 -56.98
N LEU A 65 -20.23 -65.29 -56.84
CA LEU A 65 -19.37 -65.76 -57.94
C LEU A 65 -19.70 -67.20 -58.34
N ASP A 66 -19.96 -68.08 -57.37
CA ASP A 66 -20.32 -69.48 -57.62
C ASP A 66 -21.68 -69.60 -58.32
N ILE A 67 -22.64 -68.75 -57.98
CA ILE A 67 -23.94 -68.66 -58.67
C ILE A 67 -23.76 -68.18 -60.11
N LEU A 68 -22.99 -67.11 -60.33
CA LEU A 68 -22.75 -66.56 -61.67
C LEU A 68 -21.97 -67.54 -62.57
N GLN A 69 -21.05 -68.32 -62.02
CA GLN A 69 -20.32 -69.36 -62.77
C GLN A 69 -21.28 -70.39 -63.38
N ARG A 70 -22.38 -70.73 -62.70
CA ARG A 70 -23.40 -71.67 -63.21
C ARG A 70 -24.19 -71.12 -64.41
N THR A 71 -24.11 -69.82 -64.67
CA THR A 71 -24.77 -69.17 -65.81
C THR A 71 -23.87 -69.06 -67.06
N GLY A 72 -22.68 -69.69 -67.02
CA GLY A 72 -21.78 -69.83 -68.17
C GLY A 72 -21.15 -68.52 -68.62
N HIS A 73 -20.90 -68.36 -69.92
CA HIS A 73 -20.29 -67.15 -70.48
C HIS A 73 -21.14 -65.88 -70.24
N LYS A 74 -22.47 -66.00 -70.16
CA LYS A 74 -23.35 -64.85 -69.91
C LYS A 74 -23.12 -64.23 -68.53
N GLY A 75 -22.96 -65.06 -67.50
CA GLY A 75 -22.61 -64.60 -66.15
C GLY A 75 -21.25 -63.94 -66.09
N TYR A 76 -20.28 -64.48 -66.84
CA TYR A 76 -18.92 -63.93 -66.92
C TYR A 76 -18.93 -62.51 -67.48
N VAL A 77 -19.58 -62.30 -68.63
CA VAL A 77 -19.67 -60.99 -69.28
C VAL A 77 -20.46 -60.00 -68.43
N ALA A 78 -21.62 -60.40 -67.89
CA ALA A 78 -22.43 -59.54 -67.02
C ALA A 78 -21.70 -59.16 -65.71
N PHE A 79 -20.91 -60.08 -65.15
CA PHE A 79 -20.06 -59.79 -63.98
C PHE A 79 -18.96 -58.78 -64.31
N LEU A 80 -18.26 -58.94 -65.44
CA LEU A 80 -17.25 -57.99 -65.89
C LEU A 80 -17.85 -56.60 -66.16
N GLU A 81 -19.00 -56.52 -66.82
CA GLU A 81 -19.71 -55.25 -67.03
C GLU A 81 -20.11 -54.58 -65.70
N SER A 82 -20.55 -55.36 -64.70
CA SER A 82 -20.85 -54.83 -63.36
C SER A 82 -19.59 -54.27 -62.66
N LEU A 83 -18.42 -54.87 -62.89
CA LEU A 83 -17.15 -54.35 -62.40
C LEU A 83 -16.73 -53.09 -63.13
N GLU A 84 -16.97 -52.98 -64.45
CA GLU A 84 -16.70 -51.75 -65.20
C GLU A 84 -17.52 -50.56 -64.69
N LEU A 85 -18.78 -50.81 -64.27
CA LEU A 85 -19.67 -49.80 -63.73
C LEU A 85 -19.32 -49.38 -62.30
N TYR A 86 -19.20 -50.35 -61.38
CA TYR A 86 -19.12 -50.05 -59.94
C TYR A 86 -17.71 -50.11 -59.35
N TYR A 87 -16.77 -50.77 -60.04
CA TYR A 87 -15.40 -51.03 -59.56
C TYR A 87 -14.36 -50.95 -60.71
N PRO A 88 -14.23 -49.82 -61.41
CA PRO A 88 -13.38 -49.69 -62.61
C PRO A 88 -11.92 -50.04 -62.35
N GLN A 89 -11.42 -49.74 -61.15
CA GLN A 89 -10.06 -50.08 -60.72
C GLN A 89 -9.85 -51.58 -60.47
N LEU A 90 -10.92 -52.30 -60.11
CA LEU A 90 -10.88 -53.75 -59.91
C LEU A 90 -10.98 -54.45 -61.26
N TYR A 91 -11.85 -53.97 -62.16
CA TYR A 91 -11.93 -54.44 -63.54
C TYR A 91 -10.57 -54.39 -64.24
N LYS A 92 -9.91 -53.22 -64.26
CA LYS A 92 -8.60 -53.05 -64.90
C LYS A 92 -7.54 -54.00 -64.36
N LYS A 93 -7.62 -54.36 -63.08
CA LYS A 93 -6.68 -55.29 -62.43
C LYS A 93 -6.93 -56.76 -62.79
N VAL A 94 -8.17 -57.10 -63.16
CA VAL A 94 -8.59 -58.47 -63.49
C VAL A 94 -8.42 -58.75 -64.98
N THR A 95 -8.80 -57.81 -65.84
CA THR A 95 -8.78 -57.98 -67.30
C THR A 95 -7.55 -57.39 -67.97
N GLY A 96 -6.82 -56.50 -67.29
CA GLY A 96 -5.70 -55.74 -67.84
C GLY A 96 -6.12 -54.65 -68.85
N LYS A 97 -7.41 -54.47 -69.08
CA LYS A 97 -7.98 -53.53 -70.06
C LYS A 97 -8.59 -52.31 -69.36
N GLU A 98 -8.67 -51.19 -70.07
CA GLU A 98 -9.43 -50.03 -69.59
C GLU A 98 -10.93 -50.34 -69.63
N PRO A 99 -11.72 -49.92 -68.62
CA PRO A 99 -13.17 -50.05 -68.64
C PRO A 99 -13.75 -49.29 -69.84
N THR A 100 -14.43 -50.01 -70.72
CA THR A 100 -15.03 -49.45 -71.95
C THR A 100 -16.49 -49.07 -71.74
N ARG A 101 -17.14 -49.59 -70.68
CA ARG A 101 -18.53 -49.37 -70.29
C ARG A 101 -19.52 -49.69 -71.42
N VAL A 102 -19.19 -50.74 -72.18
CA VAL A 102 -20.07 -51.29 -73.20
C VAL A 102 -21.02 -52.26 -72.49
N PHE A 103 -22.21 -51.79 -72.17
CA PHE A 103 -23.23 -52.54 -71.42
C PHE A 103 -24.07 -53.41 -72.35
N SER A 104 -23.43 -54.38 -73.01
CA SER A 104 -24.06 -55.25 -74.00
C SER A 104 -25.11 -56.18 -73.38
N MET A 105 -24.85 -56.74 -72.19
CA MET A 105 -25.74 -57.75 -71.60
C MET A 105 -27.07 -57.17 -71.10
N ILE A 106 -27.05 -56.00 -70.50
CA ILE A 106 -28.27 -55.32 -70.02
C ILE A 106 -29.13 -54.78 -71.18
N ILE A 107 -28.49 -54.33 -72.26
CA ILE A 107 -29.18 -53.88 -73.48
C ILE A 107 -29.85 -55.08 -74.16
N ASP A 108 -29.16 -56.21 -74.28
CA ASP A 108 -29.75 -57.44 -74.84
C ASP A 108 -30.88 -58.00 -73.95
N ALA A 109 -30.74 -57.92 -72.62
CA ALA A 109 -31.70 -58.50 -71.69
C ALA A 109 -32.93 -57.61 -71.42
N SER A 110 -32.76 -56.29 -71.42
CA SER A 110 -33.76 -55.32 -70.94
C SER A 110 -33.93 -54.07 -71.81
N GLY A 111 -33.19 -53.96 -72.92
CA GLY A 111 -33.20 -52.81 -73.83
C GLY A 111 -32.46 -51.58 -73.30
N GLU A 112 -32.22 -50.61 -74.18
CA GLU A 112 -31.58 -49.33 -73.84
C GLU A 112 -32.37 -48.54 -72.77
N SER A 113 -33.70 -48.69 -72.76
CA SER A 113 -34.57 -48.10 -71.75
C SER A 113 -34.33 -48.68 -70.34
N GLY A 114 -34.03 -49.98 -70.24
CA GLY A 114 -33.73 -50.65 -68.97
C GLY A 114 -32.40 -50.18 -68.36
N LEU A 115 -31.37 -50.01 -69.19
CA LEU A 115 -30.10 -49.41 -68.78
C LEU A 115 -30.27 -47.95 -68.33
N THR A 116 -31.02 -47.16 -69.09
CA THR A 116 -31.29 -45.74 -68.77
C THR A 116 -32.02 -45.61 -67.43
N GLN A 117 -33.02 -46.45 -67.16
CA GLN A 117 -33.75 -46.46 -65.90
C GLN A 117 -32.85 -46.84 -64.72
N LEU A 118 -31.98 -47.84 -64.86
CA LEU A 118 -31.03 -48.24 -63.83
C LEU A 118 -30.08 -47.08 -63.52
N LEU A 119 -29.45 -46.48 -64.53
CA LEU A 119 -28.54 -45.35 -64.36
C LEU A 119 -29.23 -44.14 -63.73
N MET A 120 -30.44 -43.79 -64.17
CA MET A 120 -31.24 -42.71 -63.58
C MET A 120 -31.51 -42.98 -62.09
N SER A 121 -31.91 -44.19 -61.74
CA SER A 121 -32.15 -44.57 -60.34
C SER A 121 -30.89 -44.49 -59.48
N GLU A 122 -29.72 -44.86 -60.01
CA GLU A 122 -28.44 -44.75 -59.32
C GLU A 122 -27.98 -43.29 -59.19
N VAL A 123 -28.19 -42.46 -60.21
CA VAL A 123 -27.92 -41.01 -60.15
C VAL A 123 -28.79 -40.36 -59.08
N LEU A 124 -30.08 -40.68 -59.00
CA LEU A 124 -30.98 -40.17 -57.95
C LEU A 124 -30.54 -40.63 -56.55
N LYS A 125 -30.13 -41.91 -56.39
CA LYS A 125 -29.58 -42.41 -55.12
C LYS A 125 -28.29 -41.68 -54.72
N LEU A 126 -27.40 -41.41 -55.68
CA LEU A 126 -26.16 -40.67 -55.43
C LEU A 126 -26.44 -39.21 -55.09
N GLN A 127 -27.36 -38.56 -55.80
CA GLN A 127 -27.78 -37.19 -55.51
C GLN A 127 -28.36 -37.07 -54.10
N ARG A 128 -29.21 -38.03 -53.69
CA ARG A 128 -29.73 -38.08 -52.31
C ARG A 128 -28.63 -38.29 -51.28
N LYS A 129 -27.69 -39.20 -51.52
CA LYS A 129 -26.52 -39.40 -50.64
C LYS A 129 -25.65 -38.15 -50.52
N VAL A 130 -25.43 -37.42 -51.61
CA VAL A 130 -24.69 -36.15 -51.58
C VAL A 130 -25.45 -35.13 -50.73
N GLN A 131 -26.76 -35.01 -50.91
CA GLN A 131 -27.60 -34.12 -50.10
C GLN A 131 -27.53 -34.47 -48.60
N ASP A 132 -27.66 -35.75 -48.24
CA ASP A 132 -27.59 -36.22 -46.85
C ASP A 132 -26.21 -35.94 -46.23
N LEU A 133 -25.13 -36.18 -46.98
CA LEU A 133 -23.77 -35.90 -46.52
C LEU A 133 -23.50 -34.39 -46.39
N SER A 134 -24.01 -33.56 -47.31
CA SER A 134 -23.94 -32.10 -47.22
C SER A 134 -24.70 -31.58 -46.00
N GLN A 135 -25.88 -32.14 -45.69
CA GLN A 135 -26.62 -31.80 -44.47
C GLN A 135 -25.85 -32.20 -43.22
N LEU A 136 -25.31 -33.42 -43.17
CA LEU A 136 -24.50 -33.89 -42.05
C LEU A 136 -23.26 -33.00 -41.85
N LEU A 137 -22.58 -32.60 -42.93
CA LEU A 137 -21.44 -31.68 -42.86
C LEU A 137 -21.86 -30.33 -42.26
N SER A 138 -22.95 -29.75 -42.78
CA SER A 138 -23.45 -28.45 -42.31
C SER A 138 -23.86 -28.46 -40.82
N SER A 139 -24.48 -29.54 -40.35
CA SER A 139 -24.81 -29.70 -38.92
C SER A 139 -23.58 -29.80 -38.03
N LYS A 140 -22.51 -30.45 -38.50
CA LYS A 140 -21.23 -30.50 -37.79
C LYS A 140 -20.55 -29.13 -37.74
N ASP A 141 -20.60 -28.37 -38.82
CA ASP A 141 -20.04 -27.01 -38.87
C ASP A 141 -20.77 -26.06 -37.91
N ASP A 142 -22.10 -26.16 -37.82
CA ASP A 142 -22.90 -25.38 -36.87
C ASP A 142 -22.59 -25.76 -35.41
N LEU A 143 -22.44 -27.05 -35.11
CA LEU A 143 -22.00 -27.51 -33.79
C LEU A 143 -20.61 -26.96 -33.43
N ILE A 144 -19.67 -26.94 -34.39
CA ILE A 144 -18.33 -26.39 -34.18
C ILE A 144 -18.42 -24.89 -33.85
N LYS A 145 -19.27 -24.12 -34.54
CA LYS A 145 -19.48 -22.70 -34.25
C LYS A 145 -20.04 -22.48 -32.85
N GLU A 146 -21.05 -23.26 -32.43
CA GLU A 146 -21.59 -23.18 -31.07
C GLU A 146 -20.55 -23.51 -30.00
N LEU A 147 -19.74 -24.55 -30.22
CA LEU A 147 -18.66 -24.92 -29.29
C LEU A 147 -17.60 -23.83 -29.19
N ARG A 148 -17.25 -23.14 -30.28
CA ARG A 148 -16.30 -22.02 -30.27
C ARG A 148 -16.78 -20.84 -29.42
N VAL A 149 -18.08 -20.52 -29.47
CA VAL A 149 -18.66 -19.45 -28.64
C VAL A 149 -18.70 -19.86 -27.17
N LYS A 150 -19.11 -21.11 -26.86
CA LYS A 150 -19.09 -21.64 -25.50
C LYS A 150 -17.68 -21.65 -24.91
N ASP A 151 -16.69 -22.08 -25.68
CA ASP A 151 -15.29 -22.07 -25.27
C ASP A 151 -14.77 -20.64 -25.02
N SER A 152 -15.15 -19.69 -25.88
CA SER A 152 -14.79 -18.27 -25.69
C SER A 152 -15.44 -17.65 -24.44
N LEU A 153 -16.69 -17.98 -24.15
CA LEU A 153 -17.37 -17.57 -22.92
C LEU A 153 -16.69 -18.17 -21.67
N LEU A 154 -16.41 -19.47 -21.69
CA LEU A 154 -15.71 -20.15 -20.59
C LEU A 154 -14.33 -19.57 -20.34
N ARG A 155 -13.57 -19.30 -21.41
CA ARG A 155 -12.25 -18.66 -21.33
C ARG A 155 -12.33 -17.29 -20.67
N LYS A 156 -13.35 -16.48 -21.01
CA LYS A 156 -13.56 -15.18 -20.36
C LYS A 156 -13.90 -15.28 -18.88
N HIS A 157 -14.75 -16.24 -18.50
CA HIS A 157 -15.02 -16.49 -17.09
C HIS A 157 -13.75 -16.93 -16.34
N GLN A 158 -12.92 -17.78 -16.94
CA GLN A 158 -11.63 -18.19 -16.38
C GLN A 158 -10.67 -17.00 -16.23
N GLU A 159 -10.54 -16.15 -17.25
CA GLU A 159 -9.74 -14.92 -17.20
C GLU A 159 -10.20 -13.99 -16.07
N ARG A 160 -11.52 -13.81 -15.88
CA ARG A 160 -12.06 -12.98 -14.79
C ARG A 160 -11.73 -13.56 -13.41
N VAL A 161 -11.88 -14.88 -13.25
CA VAL A 161 -11.55 -15.56 -11.99
C VAL A 161 -10.05 -15.47 -11.71
N GLN A 162 -9.20 -15.64 -12.72
CA GLN A 162 -7.76 -15.54 -12.58
C GLN A 162 -7.34 -14.12 -12.17
N ARG A 163 -7.90 -13.09 -12.81
CA ARG A 163 -7.66 -11.68 -12.44
C ARG A 163 -8.06 -11.38 -11.00
N LEU A 164 -9.24 -11.84 -10.56
CA LEU A 164 -9.67 -11.68 -9.17
C LEU A 164 -8.75 -12.38 -8.17
N LYS A 165 -8.19 -13.55 -8.53
CA LYS A 165 -7.19 -14.23 -7.68
C LYS A 165 -5.91 -13.42 -7.57
N GLU A 166 -5.39 -12.94 -8.70
CA GLU A 166 -4.18 -12.11 -8.74
C GLU A 166 -4.36 -10.81 -7.94
N GLU A 167 -5.52 -10.16 -8.02
CA GLU A 167 -5.86 -8.98 -7.22
C GLU A 167 -5.93 -9.31 -5.72
N CYS A 168 -6.53 -10.44 -5.34
CA CYS A 168 -6.55 -10.91 -3.95
C CYS A 168 -5.14 -11.20 -3.43
N GLU A 169 -4.29 -11.85 -4.22
CA GLU A 169 -2.89 -12.14 -3.88
C GLU A 169 -2.07 -10.87 -3.75
N ALA A 170 -2.21 -9.93 -4.69
CA ALA A 170 -1.59 -8.61 -4.63
C ALA A 170 -2.01 -7.83 -3.37
N GLY A 171 -3.31 -7.84 -3.05
CA GLY A 171 -3.84 -7.24 -1.82
C GLY A 171 -3.31 -7.91 -0.55
N SER A 172 -3.14 -9.23 -0.55
CA SER A 172 -2.51 -9.98 0.56
C SER A 172 -1.04 -9.59 0.74
N HIS A 173 -0.29 -9.46 -0.35
CA HIS A 173 1.11 -8.99 -0.32
C HIS A 173 1.21 -7.55 0.17
N GLU A 174 0.34 -6.65 -0.28
CA GLU A 174 0.26 -5.27 0.23
C GLU A 174 -0.07 -5.21 1.72
N LEU A 175 -1.07 -5.98 2.16
CA LEU A 175 -1.41 -6.07 3.58
C LEU A 175 -0.23 -6.56 4.42
N LYS A 176 0.52 -7.55 3.94
CA LYS A 176 1.74 -8.02 4.61
C LYS A 176 2.79 -6.92 4.68
N ARG A 177 3.08 -6.24 3.58
CA ARG A 177 4.02 -5.10 3.56
C ARG A 177 3.63 -4.01 4.54
N CYS A 178 2.36 -3.61 4.56
CA CYS A 178 1.87 -2.60 5.50
C CYS A 178 1.97 -3.06 6.97
N LYS A 179 1.77 -4.36 7.24
CA LYS A 179 1.99 -4.92 8.59
C LYS A 179 3.46 -4.81 8.97
N ASP A 180 4.37 -5.23 8.10
CA ASP A 180 5.82 -5.18 8.33
C ASP A 180 6.30 -3.73 8.56
N GLU A 181 5.84 -2.78 7.73
CA GLU A 181 6.13 -1.34 7.89
C GLU A 181 5.58 -0.78 9.21
N ASN A 182 4.39 -1.20 9.63
CA ASN A 182 3.80 -0.79 10.91
C ASN A 182 4.62 -1.33 12.09
N TYR A 183 5.06 -2.60 12.02
CA TYR A 183 5.98 -3.16 13.02
C TYR A 183 7.30 -2.39 13.06
N ASP A 184 7.89 -2.05 11.91
CA ASP A 184 9.10 -1.24 11.83
C ASP A 184 8.92 0.15 12.45
N LEU A 185 7.80 0.82 12.16
CA LEU A 185 7.48 2.13 12.73
C LEU A 185 7.27 2.05 14.25
N ALA A 186 6.57 1.02 14.73
CA ALA A 186 6.39 0.78 16.15
C ALA A 186 7.73 0.54 16.85
N MET A 187 8.63 -0.23 16.23
CA MET A 187 9.98 -0.46 16.76
C MET A 187 10.82 0.83 16.78
N ARG A 188 10.74 1.67 15.74
CA ARG A 188 11.42 2.97 15.72
C ARG A 188 10.86 3.92 16.79
N LEU A 189 9.54 3.96 16.95
CA LEU A 189 8.89 4.75 18.00
C LEU A 189 9.30 4.29 19.40
N ALA A 190 9.35 2.98 19.65
CA ALA A 190 9.81 2.43 20.91
C ALA A 190 11.26 2.87 21.21
N ARG A 191 12.17 2.73 20.25
CA ARG A 191 13.57 3.20 20.37
C ARG A 191 13.67 4.70 20.66
N GLN A 192 12.91 5.53 19.95
CA GLN A 192 12.89 6.97 20.19
C GLN A 192 12.34 7.34 21.58
N ILE A 193 11.35 6.59 22.07
CA ILE A 193 10.82 6.78 23.43
C ILE A 193 11.87 6.40 24.47
N GLU A 194 12.60 5.30 24.28
CA GLU A 194 13.72 4.89 25.14
C GLU A 194 14.85 5.93 25.14
N GLU A 195 15.30 6.38 23.96
CA GLU A 195 16.32 7.41 23.80
C GLU A 195 15.92 8.73 24.46
N LYS A 196 14.66 9.15 24.27
CA LYS A 196 14.09 10.32 24.95
C LYS A 196 14.10 10.12 26.46
N GLY A 197 13.71 8.95 26.95
CA GLY A 197 13.78 8.59 28.37
C GLY A 197 15.20 8.72 28.91
N ALA A 198 16.19 8.17 28.21
CA ALA A 198 17.60 8.26 28.57
C ALA A 198 18.14 9.69 28.53
N ALA A 199 17.72 10.52 27.57
CA ALA A 199 18.08 11.94 27.52
C ALA A 199 17.47 12.73 28.69
N LEU A 200 16.22 12.45 29.05
CA LEU A 200 15.55 13.06 30.20
C LEU A 200 16.23 12.69 31.52
N MET A 201 16.60 11.42 31.70
CA MET A 201 17.35 10.98 32.88
C MET A 201 18.69 11.70 32.98
N ARG A 202 19.48 11.73 31.90
CA ARG A 202 20.75 12.50 31.87
C ARG A 202 20.57 13.98 32.17
N SER A 203 19.50 14.61 31.67
CA SER A 203 19.19 16.00 31.99
C SER A 203 18.87 16.19 33.48
N ARG A 204 18.19 15.22 34.11
CA ARG A 204 17.90 15.26 35.55
C ARG A 204 19.17 15.10 36.38
N ASP A 205 20.06 14.19 35.98
CA ASP A 205 21.35 13.98 36.66
C ASP A 205 22.23 15.23 36.58
N LEU A 206 22.32 15.87 35.41
CA LEU A 206 23.04 17.13 35.25
C LEU A 206 22.44 18.26 36.08
N GLN A 207 21.11 18.33 36.22
CA GLN A 207 20.47 19.29 37.12
C GLN A 207 20.86 19.05 38.58
N LEU A 208 20.86 17.79 39.03
CA LEU A 208 21.29 17.45 40.39
C LEU A 208 22.76 17.83 40.62
N GLU A 209 23.62 17.62 39.63
CA GLU A 209 25.03 18.01 39.72
C GLU A 209 25.22 19.53 39.76
N ILE A 210 24.44 20.28 38.98
CA ILE A 210 24.42 21.75 39.06
C ILE A 210 24.03 22.20 40.47
N GLU A 211 22.99 21.61 41.08
CA GLU A 211 22.57 21.98 42.43
C GLU A 211 23.63 21.63 43.49
N ARG A 212 24.31 20.49 43.35
CA ARG A 212 25.46 20.14 44.21
C ARG A 212 26.60 21.15 44.08
N LEU A 213 26.96 21.52 42.86
CA LEU A 213 28.03 22.49 42.59
C LEU A 213 27.67 23.88 43.13
N LYS A 214 26.40 24.32 42.97
CA LYS A 214 25.91 25.57 43.59
C LYS A 214 26.04 25.54 45.10
N HIS A 215 25.68 24.43 45.75
CA HIS A 215 25.78 24.30 47.19
C HIS A 215 27.25 24.29 47.67
N SER A 216 28.13 23.59 46.95
CA SER A 216 29.57 23.61 47.22
C SER A 216 30.18 25.01 47.03
N LEU A 217 29.76 25.74 45.99
CA LEU A 217 30.20 27.11 45.75
C LEU A 217 29.75 28.03 46.89
N MET A 218 28.47 27.95 47.28
CA MET A 218 27.92 28.72 48.40
C MET A 218 28.70 28.46 49.71
N LYS A 219 28.99 27.19 50.02
CA LYS A 219 29.79 26.83 51.19
C LYS A 219 31.20 27.44 51.14
N ALA A 220 31.89 27.32 50.01
CA ALA A 220 33.22 27.90 49.83
C ALA A 220 33.21 29.45 49.92
N GLU A 221 32.16 30.09 49.40
CA GLU A 221 31.96 31.53 49.53
C GLU A 221 31.75 31.96 50.98
N ASP A 222 30.97 31.20 51.75
CA ASP A 222 30.72 31.47 53.17
C ASP A 222 31.96 31.22 54.03
N ASP A 223 32.71 30.14 53.79
CA ASP A 223 34.00 29.87 54.43
C ASP A 223 34.98 31.03 54.16
N CYS A 224 35.07 31.49 52.90
CA CYS A 224 35.90 32.64 52.55
C CYS A 224 35.45 33.94 53.24
N ARG A 225 34.14 34.16 53.40
CA ARG A 225 33.60 35.30 54.16
C ARG A 225 33.97 35.22 55.63
N VAL A 226 33.89 34.05 56.25
CA VAL A 226 34.28 33.84 57.66
C VAL A 226 35.77 34.09 57.85
N GLU A 227 36.62 33.52 57.00
CA GLU A 227 38.07 33.74 57.05
C GLU A 227 38.45 35.19 56.82
N ARG A 228 37.79 35.90 55.90
CA ARG A 228 37.97 37.35 55.73
C ARG A 228 37.60 38.11 56.99
N ARG A 229 36.47 37.79 57.64
CA ARG A 229 36.08 38.41 58.92
C ARG A 229 37.09 38.11 60.02
N HIS A 230 37.61 36.88 60.11
CA HIS A 230 38.62 36.52 61.09
C HIS A 230 39.92 37.28 60.86
N THR A 231 40.39 37.33 59.61
CA THR A 231 41.58 38.08 59.20
C THR A 231 41.43 39.58 59.49
N LEU A 232 40.26 40.16 59.22
CA LEU A 232 39.96 41.56 59.56
C LEU A 232 39.99 41.81 61.06
N LYS A 233 39.40 40.92 61.86
CA LYS A 233 39.46 41.00 63.34
C LYS A 233 40.89 40.91 63.86
N LEU A 234 41.69 39.98 63.33
CA LEU A 234 43.08 39.81 63.71
C LEU A 234 43.91 41.04 63.34
N ARG A 235 43.75 41.56 62.11
CA ARG A 235 44.38 42.80 61.67
C ARG A 235 44.00 43.97 62.56
N HIS A 236 42.72 44.12 62.91
CA HIS A 236 42.27 45.17 63.83
C HIS A 236 42.90 45.00 65.22
N ALA A 237 42.96 43.79 65.76
CA ALA A 237 43.63 43.52 67.04
C ALA A 237 45.14 43.82 66.99
N MET A 238 45.80 43.59 65.85
CA MET A 238 47.19 43.97 65.63
C MET A 238 47.37 45.49 65.54
N GLU A 239 46.48 46.19 64.84
CA GLU A 239 46.50 47.67 64.72
C GLU A 239 46.19 48.37 66.05
N GLN A 240 45.35 47.77 66.91
CA GLN A 240 45.05 48.29 68.26
C GLN A 240 46.14 47.97 69.30
N ARG A 241 47.16 47.19 68.94
CA ARG A 241 48.27 46.88 69.85
C ARG A 241 49.16 48.11 69.95
N PRO A 242 49.36 48.71 71.14
CA PRO A 242 50.25 49.85 71.27
C PRO A 242 51.66 49.44 70.82
N SER A 243 52.28 50.26 69.96
CA SER A 243 53.60 49.95 69.43
C SER A 243 54.60 49.81 70.57
N GLN A 244 55.56 48.90 70.42
CA GLN A 244 56.55 48.64 71.47
C GLN A 244 57.41 49.88 71.76
N GLU A 245 57.56 50.75 70.75
CA GLU A 245 58.16 52.08 70.84
C GLU A 245 57.29 53.04 71.67
N LEU A 246 55.98 53.12 71.43
CA LEU A 246 55.07 53.97 72.21
C LEU A 246 54.97 53.52 73.67
N LEU A 247 54.97 52.22 73.94
CA LEU A 247 55.02 51.68 75.30
C LEU A 247 56.34 52.03 75.99
N TRP A 248 57.45 52.00 75.26
CA TRP A 248 58.77 52.37 75.77
C TRP A 248 58.87 53.87 76.07
N GLU A 249 58.36 54.72 75.17
CA GLU A 249 58.28 56.17 75.36
C GLU A 249 57.41 56.54 76.57
N LEU A 250 56.21 55.96 76.69
CA LEU A 250 55.34 56.17 77.85
C LEU A 250 55.97 55.67 79.16
N GLN A 251 56.75 54.59 79.11
CA GLN A 251 57.49 54.10 80.27
C GLN A 251 58.61 55.08 80.66
N GLN A 252 59.31 55.65 79.68
CA GLN A 252 60.34 56.65 79.90
C GLN A 252 59.73 57.95 80.44
N GLU A 253 58.63 58.44 79.87
CA GLU A 253 57.88 59.60 80.38
C GLU A 253 57.36 59.34 81.79
N LYS A 254 56.86 58.14 82.10
CA LYS A 254 56.46 57.76 83.46
C LYS A 254 57.63 57.85 84.43
N THR A 255 58.82 57.39 84.06
CA THR A 255 60.01 57.52 84.92
C THR A 255 60.46 58.96 85.09
N LEU A 256 60.35 59.78 84.04
CA LEU A 256 60.66 61.21 84.05
C LEU A 256 59.67 62.00 84.92
N LEU A 257 58.38 61.71 84.80
CA LEU A 257 57.32 62.30 85.62
C LEU A 257 57.43 61.83 87.08
N GLN A 258 57.79 60.57 87.33
CA GLN A 258 58.10 60.09 88.69
C GLN A 258 59.30 60.81 89.30
N ALA A 259 60.35 61.09 88.52
CA ALA A 259 61.48 61.91 88.96
C ALA A 259 61.05 63.36 89.22
N ARG A 260 60.17 63.93 88.38
CA ARG A 260 59.65 65.29 88.56
C ARG A 260 58.70 65.41 89.76
N VAL A 261 57.92 64.37 90.05
CA VAL A 261 57.10 64.28 91.27
C VAL A 261 57.99 64.17 92.50
N GLN A 262 59.08 63.38 92.46
CA GLN A 262 60.07 63.32 93.54
C GLN A 262 60.82 64.65 93.74
N GLU A 263 61.11 65.39 92.67
CA GLU A 263 61.68 66.75 92.74
C GLU A 263 60.68 67.75 93.35
N LEU A 264 59.40 67.66 92.98
CA LEU A 264 58.35 68.52 93.54
C LEU A 264 58.00 68.14 94.98
N GLU A 265 58.09 66.86 95.36
CA GLU A 265 58.01 66.38 96.76
C GLU A 265 59.22 66.85 97.60
N ALA A 266 60.37 67.15 96.96
CA ALA A 266 61.57 67.70 97.61
C ALA A 266 61.58 69.25 97.72
N THR A 267 60.64 69.95 97.09
CA THR A 267 60.55 71.42 97.14
C THR A 267 59.16 71.88 97.58
N VAL A 268 58.78 71.54 98.81
CA VAL A 268 57.68 72.22 99.53
C VAL A 268 58.16 72.58 100.93
N GLN A 269 58.91 73.67 101.03
CA GLN A 269 58.98 74.51 102.23
C GLN A 269 59.07 75.98 101.81
N GLU A 270 57.95 76.65 102.07
CA GLU A 270 57.70 78.04 102.44
C GLU A 270 58.60 79.18 101.92
N GLY A 271 57.92 80.17 101.33
CA GLY A 271 58.44 81.52 101.12
C GLY A 271 57.35 82.52 100.70
N LYS A 272 56.47 82.89 101.63
CA LYS A 272 55.91 84.28 101.68
C LYS A 272 57.04 85.17 102.24
N PRO A 273 57.21 86.43 101.83
CA PRO A 273 56.29 87.52 102.22
C PRO A 273 56.20 88.60 101.10
N ASP A 274 55.61 89.78 101.18
CA ASP A 274 54.88 90.51 102.21
C ASP A 274 53.97 91.53 101.50
N ARG A 275 53.04 92.07 102.26
CA ARG A 275 52.02 93.06 101.91
C ARG A 275 52.56 94.31 101.21
N SER A 276 51.86 94.73 100.15
CA SER A 276 51.67 96.15 99.86
C SER A 276 50.30 96.40 99.22
N SER A 277 49.51 97.26 99.87
CA SER A 277 48.32 97.99 99.38
C SER A 277 47.12 97.17 98.84
N PRO A 278 45.91 97.26 99.44
CA PRO A 278 44.68 96.58 98.96
C PRO A 278 44.29 96.98 97.53
N TYR A 279 44.81 98.10 97.03
CA TYR A 279 44.55 98.62 95.69
C TYR A 279 45.46 98.00 94.62
N ILE A 280 46.66 97.52 94.97
CA ILE A 280 47.61 96.91 94.03
C ILE A 280 47.34 95.41 93.88
N GLN A 281 46.91 94.72 94.94
CA GLN A 281 46.51 93.31 94.87
C GLN A 281 45.27 93.11 93.98
N VAL A 282 44.25 93.96 94.12
CA VAL A 282 43.07 93.92 93.25
C VAL A 282 43.47 94.17 91.80
N LEU A 283 44.35 95.13 91.51
CA LEU A 283 44.83 95.39 90.15
C LEU A 283 45.70 94.25 89.57
N GLU A 284 46.53 93.60 90.38
CA GLU A 284 47.31 92.43 89.96
C GLU A 284 46.46 91.17 89.78
N GLU A 285 45.44 90.99 90.62
CA GLU A 285 44.46 89.91 90.50
C GLU A 285 43.55 90.13 89.29
N ASP A 286 43.12 91.37 89.05
CA ASP A 286 42.36 91.79 87.86
C ASP A 286 43.21 91.63 86.59
N TRP A 287 44.50 91.99 86.62
CA TRP A 287 45.41 91.76 85.49
C TRP A 287 45.65 90.27 85.24
N ARG A 288 45.84 89.45 86.29
CA ARG A 288 45.95 87.99 86.18
C ARG A 288 44.65 87.32 85.75
N GLN A 289 43.49 87.85 86.13
CA GLN A 289 42.18 87.39 85.66
C GLN A 289 41.97 87.77 84.19
N ALA A 290 42.31 89.00 83.78
CA ALA A 290 42.26 89.42 82.39
C ALA A 290 43.21 88.60 81.50
N LEU A 291 44.43 88.32 81.96
CA LEU A 291 45.38 87.47 81.24
C LEU A 291 44.89 86.02 81.11
N ARG A 292 44.29 85.45 82.17
CA ARG A 292 43.66 84.12 82.12
C ARG A 292 42.48 84.11 81.15
N GLY A 293 41.61 85.12 81.18
CA GLY A 293 40.52 85.27 80.23
C GLY A 293 41.00 85.39 78.78
N GLN A 294 42.08 86.14 78.54
CA GLN A 294 42.73 86.24 77.22
C GLN A 294 43.37 84.90 76.79
N GLN A 295 44.01 84.17 77.72
CA GLN A 295 44.59 82.85 77.45
C GLN A 295 43.51 81.79 77.16
N GLU A 296 42.38 81.83 77.87
CA GLU A 296 41.22 80.97 77.65
C GLU A 296 40.51 81.31 76.33
N GLN A 297 40.40 82.59 75.99
CA GLN A 297 39.92 83.03 74.68
C GLN A 297 40.87 82.56 73.56
N ALA A 298 42.18 82.66 73.76
CA ALA A 298 43.17 82.15 72.79
C ALA A 298 43.11 80.61 72.66
N SER A 299 42.97 79.87 73.76
CA SER A 299 42.87 78.42 73.75
C SER A 299 41.58 77.92 73.09
N THR A 300 40.45 78.59 73.35
CA THR A 300 39.16 78.32 72.69
C THR A 300 39.19 78.66 71.20
N ILE A 301 39.85 79.77 70.80
CA ILE A 301 40.07 80.07 69.38
C ILE A 301 40.92 78.98 68.71
N LEU A 302 41.96 78.48 69.37
CA LEU A 302 42.80 77.41 68.83
C LEU A 302 42.05 76.08 68.71
N SER A 303 41.21 75.72 69.70
CA SER A 303 40.37 74.51 69.62
C SER A 303 39.35 74.61 68.51
N LEU A 304 38.62 75.74 68.41
CA LEU A 304 37.64 75.97 67.34
C LEU A 304 38.28 75.93 65.95
N ARG A 305 39.50 76.46 65.79
CA ARG A 305 40.25 76.35 64.52
C ARG A 305 40.67 74.92 64.21
N LYS A 306 41.01 74.12 65.22
CA LYS A 306 41.33 72.69 65.05
C LYS A 306 40.07 71.93 64.63
N ASP A 307 38.94 72.19 65.29
CA ASP A 307 37.65 71.55 64.99
C ASP A 307 37.13 71.94 63.61
N LEU A 308 37.30 73.21 63.20
CA LEU A 308 36.98 73.67 61.84
C LEU A 308 37.77 72.88 60.79
N ARG A 309 39.09 72.75 60.96
CA ARG A 309 39.94 71.99 60.03
C ARG A 309 39.56 70.51 60.00
N GLN A 310 39.23 69.91 61.14
CA GLN A 310 38.74 68.53 61.20
C GLN A 310 37.39 68.38 60.48
N GLY A 311 36.47 69.33 60.67
CA GLY A 311 35.20 69.38 59.97
C GLY A 311 35.36 69.53 58.45
N GLU A 312 36.29 70.37 58.00
CA GLU A 312 36.64 70.55 56.58
C GLU A 312 37.24 69.26 55.98
N ALA A 313 38.14 68.59 56.71
CA ALA A 313 38.70 67.31 56.26
C ALA A 313 37.64 66.20 56.16
N LEU A 314 36.70 66.13 57.11
CA LEU A 314 35.57 65.21 57.05
C LEU A 314 34.65 65.54 55.87
N ARG A 315 34.36 66.82 55.63
CA ARG A 315 33.58 67.24 54.44
C ARG A 315 34.27 66.84 53.15
N ALA A 316 35.59 67.04 53.03
CA ALA A 316 36.34 66.63 51.85
C ALA A 316 36.24 65.10 51.61
N ARG A 317 36.43 64.29 52.66
CA ARG A 317 36.26 62.83 52.58
C ARG A 317 34.86 62.42 52.17
N CYS A 318 33.82 63.01 52.77
CA CYS A 318 32.44 62.72 52.40
C CYS A 318 32.13 63.11 50.95
N MET A 319 32.73 64.18 50.44
CA MET A 319 32.60 64.57 49.03
C MET A 319 33.28 63.56 48.10
N GLU A 320 34.50 63.12 48.41
CA GLU A 320 35.20 62.06 47.66
C GLU A 320 34.41 60.75 47.65
N GLU A 321 33.89 60.31 48.81
CA GLU A 321 33.05 59.12 48.91
C GLU A 321 31.78 59.25 48.08
N LYS A 322 31.11 60.42 48.12
CA LYS A 322 29.93 60.70 47.30
C LYS A 322 30.24 60.59 45.81
N GLU A 323 31.33 61.19 45.34
CA GLU A 323 31.77 61.11 43.93
C GLU A 323 32.06 59.66 43.53
N MET A 324 32.74 58.90 44.40
CA MET A 324 33.01 57.48 44.18
C MET A 324 31.72 56.65 44.07
N PHE A 325 30.74 56.88 44.94
CA PHE A 325 29.44 56.21 44.86
C PHE A 325 28.65 56.63 43.63
N GLU A 326 28.69 57.90 43.23
CA GLU A 326 28.05 58.37 42.00
C GLU A 326 28.64 57.68 40.77
N LEU A 327 29.97 57.53 40.70
CA LEU A 327 30.64 56.79 39.63
C LEU A 327 30.25 55.30 39.64
N GLN A 328 30.19 54.65 40.80
CA GLN A 328 29.73 53.26 40.93
C GLN A 328 28.28 53.09 40.47
N CYS A 329 27.39 54.00 40.87
CA CYS A 329 26.00 53.99 40.41
C CYS A 329 25.91 54.17 38.89
N LEU A 330 26.73 55.04 38.30
CA LEU A 330 26.79 55.23 36.84
C LEU A 330 27.28 53.97 36.12
N ALA A 331 28.31 53.29 36.64
CA ALA A 331 28.80 52.03 36.08
C ALA A 331 27.71 50.94 36.14
N LEU A 332 27.09 50.73 37.30
CA LEU A 332 26.01 49.74 37.46
C LEU A 332 24.80 50.02 36.57
N ARG A 333 24.44 51.29 36.35
CA ARG A 333 23.37 51.66 35.40
C ARG A 333 23.74 51.30 33.96
N LYS A 334 24.99 51.53 33.55
CA LYS A 334 25.48 51.14 32.22
C LYS A 334 25.46 49.63 32.05
N ASP A 335 25.94 48.89 33.05
CA ASP A 335 25.94 47.42 33.03
C ASP A 335 24.51 46.87 32.95
N SER A 336 23.59 47.38 33.80
CA SER A 336 22.17 46.99 33.74
C SER A 336 21.55 47.25 32.37
N LYS A 337 21.89 48.39 31.75
CA LYS A 337 21.44 48.69 30.38
C LYS A 337 22.02 47.70 29.38
N MET A 338 23.32 47.40 29.41
CA MET A 338 23.93 46.41 28.52
C MET A 338 23.31 45.02 28.68
N TYR A 339 23.01 44.59 29.90
CA TYR A 339 22.33 43.31 30.14
C TYR A 339 20.91 43.30 29.59
N LYS A 340 20.16 44.41 29.72
CA LYS A 340 18.83 44.55 29.12
C LYS A 340 18.90 44.47 27.60
N ASP A 341 19.77 45.27 26.97
CA ASP A 341 19.96 45.30 25.52
C ASP A 341 20.37 43.91 25.00
N ARG A 342 21.22 43.19 25.75
CA ARG A 342 21.63 41.81 25.42
C ARG A 342 20.47 40.81 25.54
N ILE A 343 19.66 40.90 26.58
CA ILE A 343 18.48 40.03 26.75
C ILE A 343 17.48 40.29 25.63
N GLU A 344 17.22 41.55 25.30
CA GLU A 344 16.34 41.94 24.20
C GLU A 344 16.81 41.38 22.86
N ALA A 345 18.12 41.48 22.55
CA ALA A 345 18.68 40.88 21.34
C ALA A 345 18.52 39.35 21.30
N ILE A 346 18.73 38.65 22.42
CA ILE A 346 18.53 37.20 22.50
C ILE A 346 17.05 36.83 22.29
N LEU A 347 16.12 37.61 22.86
CA LEU A 347 14.69 37.38 22.67
C LEU A 347 14.27 37.59 21.22
N GLN A 348 14.77 38.63 20.55
CA GLN A 348 14.54 38.85 19.12
C GLN A 348 15.03 37.67 18.27
N GLN A 349 16.25 37.19 18.53
CA GLN A 349 16.78 36.00 17.84
C GLN A 349 15.95 34.75 18.10
N MET A 350 15.46 34.54 19.33
CA MET A 350 14.56 33.42 19.61
C MET A 350 13.23 33.52 18.87
N GLU A 351 12.69 34.74 18.70
CA GLU A 351 11.46 34.98 17.96
C GLU A 351 11.64 34.71 16.46
N GLU A 352 12.75 35.15 15.86
CA GLU A 352 13.11 34.84 14.48
C GLU A 352 13.18 33.32 14.24
N VAL A 353 13.90 32.59 15.12
CA VAL A 353 13.98 31.12 15.03
C VAL A 353 12.62 30.46 15.23
N ALA A 354 11.77 30.99 16.10
CA ALA A 354 10.41 30.49 16.28
C ALA A 354 9.56 30.68 15.02
N ILE A 355 9.67 31.84 14.36
CA ILE A 355 8.99 32.14 13.10
C ILE A 355 9.49 31.21 11.99
N GLU A 356 10.81 31.03 11.84
CA GLU A 356 11.38 30.10 10.84
C GLU A 356 10.91 28.66 11.06
N ARG A 357 10.88 28.21 12.32
CA ARG A 357 10.33 26.90 12.68
C ARG A 357 8.87 26.78 12.27
N ASP A 358 8.05 27.78 12.57
CA ASP A 358 6.62 27.75 12.27
C ASP A 358 6.36 27.79 10.76
N GLN A 359 7.15 28.54 10.00
CA GLN A 359 7.15 28.52 8.53
C GLN A 359 7.55 27.14 7.97
N ALA A 360 8.60 26.52 8.53
CA ALA A 360 9.02 25.18 8.13
C ALA A 360 7.95 24.12 8.44
N ILE A 361 7.24 24.25 9.56
CA ILE A 361 6.11 23.38 9.91
C ILE A 361 4.96 23.60 8.92
N ALA A 362 4.57 24.85 8.66
CA ALA A 362 3.47 25.18 7.76
C ALA A 362 3.71 24.69 6.33
N THR A 363 4.91 24.91 5.77
CA THR A 363 5.29 24.41 4.44
C THR A 363 5.27 22.88 4.37
N ARG A 364 5.74 22.19 5.42
CA ARG A 364 5.67 20.74 5.50
C ARG A 364 4.22 20.24 5.56
N GLU A 365 3.37 20.88 6.37
CA GLU A 365 1.94 20.56 6.47
C GLU A 365 1.22 20.77 5.14
N GLU A 366 1.53 21.85 4.42
CA GLU A 366 0.98 22.12 3.09
C GLU A 366 1.36 21.02 2.09
N LEU A 367 2.63 20.62 2.02
CA LEU A 367 3.08 19.52 1.18
C LEU A 367 2.41 18.20 1.54
N HIS A 368 2.26 17.89 2.83
CA HIS A 368 1.51 16.71 3.26
C HIS A 368 0.03 16.76 2.86
N ALA A 369 -0.61 17.93 2.95
CA ALA A 369 -1.98 18.13 2.52
C ALA A 369 -2.14 17.99 0.99
N GLN A 370 -1.18 18.49 0.21
CA GLN A 370 -1.13 18.29 -1.24
C GLN A 370 -0.94 16.82 -1.60
N HIS A 371 -0.02 16.11 -0.92
CA HIS A 371 0.20 14.68 -1.14
C HIS A 371 -1.04 13.85 -0.79
N SER A 372 -1.72 14.17 0.32
CA SER A 372 -2.99 13.54 0.72
C SER A 372 -4.08 13.71 -0.34
N ARG A 373 -4.24 14.93 -0.88
CA ARG A 373 -5.18 15.21 -1.98
C ARG A 373 -4.86 14.40 -3.24
N SER A 374 -3.59 14.40 -3.66
CA SER A 374 -3.14 13.63 -4.83
C SER A 374 -3.36 12.12 -4.66
N LEU A 375 -3.13 11.58 -3.46
CA LEU A 375 -3.43 10.17 -3.16
C LEU A 375 -4.92 9.86 -3.27
N GLN A 376 -5.79 10.73 -2.73
CA GLN A 376 -7.24 10.59 -2.84
C GLN A 376 -7.69 10.61 -4.30
N GLU A 377 -7.20 11.57 -5.10
CA GLU A 377 -7.48 11.65 -6.54
C GLU A 377 -7.04 10.38 -7.26
N LYS A 378 -5.81 9.91 -7.01
CA LYS A 378 -5.31 8.65 -7.58
C LYS A 378 -6.20 7.46 -7.22
N ASP A 379 -6.68 7.39 -5.98
CA ASP A 379 -7.56 6.31 -5.54
C ASP A 379 -8.96 6.41 -6.17
N THR A 380 -9.47 7.62 -6.41
CA THR A 380 -10.71 7.82 -7.18
C THR A 380 -10.55 7.37 -8.63
N LEU A 381 -9.43 7.71 -9.28
CA LEU A 381 -9.13 7.28 -10.65
C LEU A 381 -8.98 5.75 -10.72
N ARG A 382 -8.30 5.12 -9.76
CA ARG A 382 -8.19 3.66 -9.67
C ARG A 382 -9.53 2.97 -9.48
N LYS A 383 -10.50 3.60 -8.79
CA LYS A 383 -11.87 3.09 -8.69
C LYS A 383 -12.56 3.17 -10.05
N GLN A 384 -12.50 4.31 -10.72
CA GLN A 384 -13.08 4.49 -12.05
C GLN A 384 -12.52 3.49 -13.08
N VAL A 385 -11.21 3.25 -13.07
CA VAL A 385 -10.58 2.26 -13.96
C VAL A 385 -11.11 0.85 -13.69
N ARG A 386 -11.27 0.45 -12.42
CA ARG A 386 -11.84 -0.85 -12.06
C ARG A 386 -13.29 -0.97 -12.50
N GLU A 387 -14.12 0.04 -12.23
CA GLU A 387 -15.52 0.06 -12.67
C GLU A 387 -15.65 -0.01 -14.20
N LEU A 388 -14.78 0.67 -14.95
CA LEU A 388 -14.77 0.60 -16.41
C LEU A 388 -14.30 -0.78 -16.91
N ALA A 389 -13.31 -1.38 -16.27
CA ALA A 389 -12.86 -2.73 -16.60
C ALA A 389 -13.96 -3.77 -16.35
N GLU A 390 -14.67 -3.68 -15.22
CA GLU A 390 -15.82 -4.54 -14.91
C GLU A 390 -16.93 -4.39 -15.96
N LYS A 391 -17.28 -3.15 -16.34
CA LYS A 391 -18.26 -2.89 -17.40
C LYS A 391 -17.83 -3.47 -18.75
N ALA A 392 -16.54 -3.35 -19.11
CA ALA A 392 -16.01 -3.90 -20.34
C ALA A 392 -16.12 -5.44 -20.37
N ASP A 393 -15.78 -6.10 -19.25
CA ASP A 393 -15.95 -7.55 -19.11
C ASP A 393 -17.41 -7.98 -19.21
N GLU A 394 -18.32 -7.26 -18.55
CA GLU A 394 -19.75 -7.54 -18.59
C GLU A 394 -20.31 -7.45 -20.01
N LEU A 395 -19.96 -6.38 -20.74
CA LEU A 395 -20.34 -6.22 -22.14
C LEU A 395 -19.76 -7.34 -23.00
N GLN A 396 -18.50 -7.75 -22.77
CA GLN A 396 -17.89 -8.84 -23.51
C GLN A 396 -18.59 -10.19 -23.26
N LEU A 397 -18.99 -10.47 -22.01
CA LEU A 397 -19.79 -11.66 -21.69
C LEU A 397 -21.17 -11.61 -22.34
N GLN A 398 -21.83 -10.45 -22.33
CA GLN A 398 -23.12 -10.26 -23.01
C GLN A 398 -23.00 -10.50 -24.51
N LEU A 399 -21.93 -10.02 -25.15
CA LEU A 399 -21.68 -10.26 -26.58
C LEU A 399 -21.60 -11.77 -26.87
N PHE A 400 -20.79 -12.53 -26.12
CA PHE A 400 -20.68 -13.98 -26.32
C PHE A 400 -22.01 -14.71 -26.07
N GLN A 401 -22.80 -14.27 -25.09
CA GLN A 401 -24.14 -14.83 -24.87
C GLN A 401 -25.09 -14.56 -26.03
N ARG A 402 -25.07 -13.35 -26.60
CA ARG A 402 -25.89 -12.97 -27.76
C ARG A 402 -25.47 -13.71 -29.01
N GLU A 403 -24.17 -13.84 -29.27
CA GLU A 403 -23.63 -14.65 -30.37
C GLU A 403 -24.10 -16.11 -30.25
N GLY A 404 -24.07 -16.69 -29.05
CA GLY A 404 -24.57 -18.04 -28.82
C GLY A 404 -26.08 -18.19 -29.08
N GLN A 405 -26.89 -17.19 -28.70
CA GLN A 405 -28.32 -17.16 -28.98
C GLN A 405 -28.61 -17.04 -30.48
N LEU A 406 -27.84 -16.20 -31.19
CA LEU A 406 -27.96 -16.03 -32.64
C LEU A 406 -27.66 -17.33 -33.38
N LEU A 407 -26.54 -17.99 -33.07
CA LEU A 407 -26.20 -19.29 -33.67
C LEU A 407 -27.28 -20.34 -33.40
N ALA A 408 -27.86 -20.38 -32.20
CA ALA A 408 -28.95 -21.30 -31.86
C ALA A 408 -30.26 -21.00 -32.62
N LEU A 409 -30.52 -19.74 -32.97
CA LEU A 409 -31.67 -19.34 -33.80
C LEU A 409 -31.40 -19.66 -35.28
N GLU A 410 -30.21 -19.37 -35.79
CA GLU A 410 -29.77 -19.73 -37.15
C GLU A 410 -29.85 -21.25 -37.35
N GLY A 411 -29.37 -22.05 -36.40
CA GLY A 411 -29.46 -23.51 -36.45
C GLY A 411 -30.90 -24.04 -36.37
N ARG A 412 -31.85 -23.31 -35.77
CA ARG A 412 -33.28 -23.65 -35.80
C ARG A 412 -33.91 -23.30 -37.14
N LEU A 413 -33.58 -22.14 -37.70
CA LEU A 413 -34.08 -21.69 -39.00
C LEU A 413 -33.63 -22.63 -40.12
N LYS A 414 -32.35 -23.04 -40.14
CA LYS A 414 -31.83 -23.99 -41.13
C LYS A 414 -32.56 -25.34 -41.08
N ARG A 415 -32.88 -25.85 -39.89
CA ARG A 415 -33.67 -27.07 -39.72
C ARG A 415 -35.08 -26.92 -40.28
N GLN A 416 -35.76 -25.83 -39.97
CA GLN A 416 -37.09 -25.55 -40.53
C GLN A 416 -37.09 -25.41 -42.05
N GLN A 417 -36.05 -24.78 -42.62
CA GLN A 417 -35.89 -24.67 -44.08
C GLN A 417 -35.70 -26.05 -44.73
N LEU A 418 -34.92 -26.94 -44.10
CA LEU A 418 -34.75 -28.32 -44.56
C LEU A 418 -36.05 -29.13 -44.45
N ASP A 419 -36.77 -29.03 -43.34
CA ASP A 419 -38.05 -29.71 -43.14
C ASP A 419 -39.11 -29.24 -44.17
N THR A 420 -39.11 -27.96 -44.51
CA THR A 420 -40.00 -27.39 -45.55
C THR A 420 -39.64 -27.90 -46.94
N LEU A 421 -38.34 -28.00 -47.25
CA LEU A 421 -37.86 -28.53 -48.55
C LEU A 421 -38.22 -30.01 -48.73
N VAL A 422 -38.14 -30.80 -47.65
CA VAL A 422 -38.53 -32.22 -47.63
C VAL A 422 -40.04 -32.36 -47.85
N LEU A 423 -40.87 -31.50 -47.25
CA LEU A 423 -42.33 -31.52 -47.44
C LEU A 423 -42.78 -31.07 -48.84
N SER A 424 -42.03 -30.21 -49.53
CA SER A 424 -42.29 -29.84 -50.93
C SER A 424 -41.85 -30.89 -51.95
N SER A 425 -40.94 -31.80 -51.58
CA SER A 425 -40.47 -32.88 -52.46
C SER A 425 -41.53 -33.97 -52.69
N ASP A 426 -42.53 -34.07 -51.82
CA ASP A 426 -43.57 -35.10 -51.89
C ASP A 426 -44.82 -34.64 -52.66
N LEU A 427 -44.89 -33.38 -53.13
CA LEU A 427 -46.09 -32.81 -53.74
C LEU A 427 -45.95 -32.22 -55.16
N ASP A 428 -44.77 -32.23 -55.79
CA ASP A 428 -44.60 -31.70 -57.15
C ASP A 428 -43.81 -32.65 -58.07
N ASP A 429 -44.48 -33.69 -58.59
CA ASP A 429 -44.07 -34.38 -59.83
C ASP A 429 -45.02 -33.98 -60.96
N SER A 430 -44.89 -32.74 -61.45
CA SER A 430 -45.24 -32.36 -62.84
C SER A 430 -45.07 -30.85 -63.08
N SER A 431 -43.83 -30.38 -63.27
CA SER A 431 -43.56 -29.27 -64.21
C SER A 431 -42.07 -29.05 -64.44
N PRO A 432 -41.57 -29.03 -65.69
CA PRO A 432 -40.19 -28.67 -65.98
C PRO A 432 -40.11 -27.17 -66.27
N ARG A 433 -39.39 -26.40 -65.46
CA ARG A 433 -38.92 -25.08 -65.91
C ARG A 433 -37.51 -24.73 -65.42
N ASN A 434 -36.67 -24.62 -66.45
CA ASN A 434 -35.84 -23.47 -66.73
C ASN A 434 -34.63 -23.22 -65.81
N SER A 435 -33.51 -23.74 -66.28
CA SER A 435 -32.16 -23.32 -65.96
C SER A 435 -32.02 -21.81 -66.22
N GLN A 436 -31.87 -21.02 -65.16
CA GLN A 436 -31.19 -19.73 -65.25
C GLN A 436 -30.13 -19.66 -64.16
N GLU A 437 -28.91 -19.57 -64.65
CA GLU A 437 -27.67 -19.27 -63.97
C GLU A 437 -27.83 -18.07 -63.03
N LEU A 438 -27.43 -18.21 -61.77
CA LEU A 438 -26.92 -17.10 -60.98
C LEU A 438 -25.72 -17.58 -60.15
N SER A 439 -24.55 -17.28 -60.69
CA SER A 439 -23.26 -17.31 -60.03
C SER A 439 -23.28 -16.41 -58.79
N LEU A 440 -22.80 -16.90 -57.65
CA LEU A 440 -22.33 -16.06 -56.55
C LEU A 440 -20.79 -16.13 -56.51
N PRO A 441 -20.06 -15.02 -56.47
CA PRO A 441 -18.60 -15.03 -56.48
C PRO A 441 -18.00 -15.29 -55.08
N LEU A 442 -16.81 -15.90 -55.14
CA LEU A 442 -15.80 -16.03 -54.09
C LEU A 442 -15.41 -14.69 -53.44
N ASP A 443 -15.01 -14.79 -52.17
CA ASP A 443 -13.95 -14.09 -51.43
C ASP A 443 -13.72 -12.58 -51.63
N LEU A 444 -13.75 -11.85 -50.52
CA LEU A 444 -12.81 -10.75 -50.26
C LEU A 444 -12.50 -10.62 -48.76
N GLU A 445 -11.23 -10.84 -48.44
CA GLU A 445 -10.61 -10.47 -47.17
C GLU A 445 -10.42 -8.95 -47.03
N ALA A 446 -10.47 -8.52 -45.75
CA ALA A 446 -9.70 -7.46 -45.09
C ALA A 446 -9.75 -6.00 -45.58
N VAL A 447 -10.24 -5.09 -44.70
CA VAL A 447 -9.62 -3.78 -44.41
C VAL A 447 -9.90 -3.33 -42.97
N GLN A 448 -8.83 -2.92 -42.26
CA GLN A 448 -8.78 -2.23 -40.97
C GLN A 448 -9.26 -0.78 -41.04
N LEU A 449 -9.97 -0.26 -40.02
CA LEU A 449 -9.95 1.14 -39.55
C LEU A 449 -10.42 1.15 -38.08
N SER A 450 -9.56 1.34 -37.06
CA SER A 450 -8.99 2.58 -36.50
C SER A 450 -10.01 3.57 -35.89
N ASP A 451 -10.07 3.54 -34.55
CA ASP A 451 -10.18 4.62 -33.55
C ASP A 451 -10.67 6.03 -33.96
N LYS A 452 -11.69 6.55 -33.23
CA LYS A 452 -11.72 7.88 -32.58
C LYS A 452 -12.95 8.06 -31.65
N GLY A 453 -12.73 8.76 -30.54
CA GLY A 453 -13.60 8.91 -29.36
C GLY A 453 -14.91 9.72 -29.50
N GLY A 454 -15.76 9.59 -28.46
CA GLY A 454 -17.14 10.11 -28.35
C GLY A 454 -17.26 11.60 -27.94
N PRO A 455 -18.21 12.03 -27.06
CA PRO A 455 -19.44 11.39 -26.53
C PRO A 455 -20.71 12.27 -26.72
N ALA A 456 -21.91 11.73 -26.45
CA ALA A 456 -23.11 12.56 -26.16
C ALA A 456 -24.17 11.83 -25.32
N ASN A 457 -24.56 12.51 -24.24
CA ASN A 457 -25.67 12.21 -23.31
C ASN A 457 -27.06 12.33 -23.97
N LYS A 458 -28.02 11.48 -23.55
CA LYS A 458 -29.28 11.87 -22.87
C LYS A 458 -30.26 10.70 -22.69
N ASP A 459 -30.53 10.41 -21.41
CA ASP A 459 -31.83 10.24 -20.74
C ASP A 459 -32.92 9.23 -21.20
N SER A 460 -33.03 8.16 -20.40
CA SER A 460 -34.24 7.67 -19.67
C SER A 460 -35.37 6.89 -20.41
N PRO A 461 -36.26 6.12 -19.72
CA PRO A 461 -36.24 5.51 -18.37
C PRO A 461 -36.74 4.03 -18.27
N GLN A 462 -36.49 3.42 -17.09
CA GLN A 462 -37.27 2.39 -16.35
C GLN A 462 -37.85 1.14 -17.04
N GLN A 463 -37.50 -0.05 -16.51
CA GLN A 463 -38.51 -1.01 -16.02
C GLN A 463 -37.94 -2.05 -15.03
N SER A 464 -38.77 -2.33 -14.04
CA SER A 464 -38.64 -3.18 -12.84
C SER A 464 -39.11 -4.61 -13.07
N PHE A 465 -38.48 -5.61 -12.43
CA PHE A 465 -39.09 -6.88 -11.95
C PHE A 465 -38.13 -7.49 -10.92
N VAL A 466 -38.42 -7.41 -9.61
CA VAL A 466 -39.16 -8.36 -8.73
C VAL A 466 -38.50 -9.73 -8.56
N ALA A 467 -38.07 -9.91 -7.30
CA ALA A 467 -37.74 -11.09 -6.51
C ALA A 467 -38.22 -12.49 -6.97
N LEU A 468 -37.33 -13.47 -6.77
CA LEU A 468 -37.72 -14.78 -6.26
C LEU A 468 -36.80 -15.17 -5.08
N GLN A 469 -37.47 -15.69 -4.08
CA GLN A 469 -37.08 -16.02 -2.72
C GLN A 469 -37.31 -17.52 -2.59
N GLU A 470 -36.33 -18.27 -2.07
CA GLU A 470 -36.45 -19.62 -1.47
C GLU A 470 -35.01 -20.14 -1.28
N GLU A 471 -34.60 -20.84 -0.23
CA GLU A 471 -35.25 -21.27 1.00
C GLU A 471 -34.13 -21.68 1.96
N GLN A 472 -34.46 -21.78 3.25
CA GLN A 472 -33.54 -21.87 4.37
C GLN A 472 -33.61 -23.27 5.02
N LEU A 473 -32.47 -23.76 5.53
CA LEU A 473 -32.27 -24.70 6.67
C LEU A 473 -32.22 -26.24 6.37
N PRO A 474 -31.79 -27.11 7.32
CA PRO A 474 -30.58 -27.13 8.18
C PRO A 474 -29.94 -28.55 8.38
N LEU A 475 -28.72 -28.65 8.94
CA LEU A 475 -28.18 -29.62 9.96
C LEU A 475 -26.63 -29.79 9.84
N THR A 476 -25.82 -29.22 10.75
CA THR A 476 -25.21 -29.78 11.99
C THR A 476 -24.03 -30.77 11.84
N THR A 477 -22.86 -30.33 12.36
CA THR A 477 -21.86 -31.05 13.21
C THR A 477 -21.16 -32.30 12.65
N ASN A 478 -19.82 -32.51 12.64
CA ASN A 478 -18.68 -32.04 13.42
C ASN A 478 -17.37 -32.28 12.64
N GLY A 479 -16.28 -31.54 12.93
CA GLY A 479 -14.92 -31.94 12.54
C GLY A 479 -13.86 -30.83 12.48
N ALA A 480 -13.41 -30.37 13.65
CA ALA A 480 -12.17 -29.66 14.00
C ALA A 480 -11.19 -29.17 12.91
N GLY A 481 -10.82 -27.88 12.98
CA GLY A 481 -9.63 -27.34 12.31
C GLY A 481 -9.45 -25.81 12.38
N LEU A 482 -9.04 -25.29 13.54
CA LEU A 482 -8.28 -24.04 13.76
C LEU A 482 -8.74 -22.76 13.01
N SER A 483 -9.68 -22.03 13.65
CA SER A 483 -10.06 -20.66 13.30
C SER A 483 -9.12 -19.64 13.95
N GLY A 484 -8.36 -18.90 13.13
CA GLY A 484 -7.81 -17.59 13.48
C GLY A 484 -8.92 -16.54 13.46
N GLY A 485 -9.56 -16.31 14.60
CA GLY A 485 -10.61 -15.30 14.74
C GLY A 485 -10.03 -13.92 15.07
N GLU A 486 -10.48 -12.89 14.34
CA GLU A 486 -10.33 -11.49 14.72
C GLU A 486 -10.92 -11.22 16.12
N PRO A 487 -10.37 -10.28 16.91
CA PRO A 487 -10.97 -9.94 18.19
C PRO A 487 -12.28 -9.16 18.00
N PRO A 488 -13.27 -9.36 18.89
CA PRO A 488 -14.61 -8.79 18.74
C PRO A 488 -14.60 -7.25 18.87
N GLU A 489 -15.50 -6.57 18.13
CA GLU A 489 -15.66 -5.10 18.07
C GLU A 489 -15.71 -4.38 19.42
N LYS A 490 -16.02 -5.10 20.51
CA LYS A 490 -15.98 -4.61 21.89
C LYS A 490 -14.57 -4.18 22.34
N GLU A 491 -13.50 -4.81 21.84
CA GLU A 491 -12.11 -4.41 22.15
C GLU A 491 -11.66 -3.16 21.40
N ARG A 492 -12.10 -2.99 20.14
CA ARG A 492 -11.84 -1.75 19.36
C ARG A 492 -12.49 -0.52 20.01
N ARG A 493 -13.68 -0.67 20.60
CA ARG A 493 -14.34 0.42 21.35
C ARG A 493 -13.61 0.75 22.66
N ARG A 494 -13.16 -0.26 23.42
CA ARG A 494 -12.38 -0.07 24.65
C ARG A 494 -11.04 0.63 24.40
N LEU A 495 -10.37 0.33 23.29
CA LEU A 495 -9.10 0.98 22.94
C LEU A 495 -9.31 2.45 22.55
N LYS A 496 -10.38 2.75 21.80
CA LYS A 496 -10.72 4.14 21.41
C LYS A 496 -11.12 5.01 22.61
N GLU A 497 -11.88 4.44 23.56
CA GLU A 497 -12.21 5.10 24.84
C GLU A 497 -10.98 5.33 25.73
N SER A 498 -10.01 4.40 25.73
CA SER A 498 -8.74 4.53 26.43
C SER A 498 -7.93 5.74 25.94
N PHE A 499 -7.83 5.93 24.62
CA PHE A 499 -7.10 7.06 24.03
C PHE A 499 -7.80 8.41 24.28
N GLU A 500 -9.13 8.47 24.18
CA GLU A 500 -9.88 9.69 24.50
C GLU A 500 -9.80 10.04 25.99
N ASN A 501 -9.88 9.06 26.88
CA ASN A 501 -9.70 9.27 28.32
C ASN A 501 -8.28 9.69 28.67
N TYR A 502 -7.26 9.19 27.97
CA TYR A 502 -5.88 9.63 28.13
C TYR A 502 -5.68 11.08 27.66
N ARG A 503 -6.32 11.48 26.56
CA ARG A 503 -6.34 12.87 26.08
C ARG A 503 -7.03 13.82 27.07
N ARG A 504 -8.21 13.45 27.58
CA ARG A 504 -8.95 14.24 28.58
C ARG A 504 -8.19 14.36 29.90
N LYS A 505 -7.59 13.26 30.40
CA LYS A 505 -6.74 13.29 31.61
C LYS A 505 -5.50 14.17 31.44
N ARG A 506 -4.89 14.19 30.24
CA ARG A 506 -3.75 15.07 29.95
C ARG A 506 -4.16 16.56 29.89
N ALA A 507 -5.33 16.87 29.32
CA ALA A 507 -5.86 18.23 29.30
C ALA A 507 -6.17 18.75 30.72
N LEU A 508 -6.76 17.92 31.57
CA LEU A 508 -7.06 18.26 32.98
C LEU A 508 -5.79 18.49 33.81
N ARG A 509 -4.72 17.72 33.60
CA ARG A 509 -3.43 17.94 34.27
C ARG A 509 -2.75 19.24 33.82
N LYS A 510 -2.87 19.61 32.54
CA LYS A 510 -2.38 20.91 32.04
C LYS A 510 -3.13 22.09 32.68
N MET A 511 -4.44 21.98 32.87
CA MET A 511 -5.26 22.98 33.57
C MET A 511 -4.91 23.09 35.07
N GLN A 512 -4.71 21.96 35.76
CA GLN A 512 -4.32 21.95 37.17
C GLN A 512 -2.91 22.52 37.42
N HIS A 513 -1.96 22.28 36.50
CA HIS A 513 -0.62 22.89 36.60
C HIS A 513 -0.63 24.40 36.31
N CYS A 514 -1.54 24.89 35.47
CA CYS A 514 -1.67 26.31 35.20
C CYS A 514 -2.34 27.05 36.38
N SER A 515 -3.28 26.41 37.08
CA SER A 515 -3.99 27.02 38.22
C SER A 515 -3.19 27.04 39.53
N ARG A 516 -2.19 26.15 39.69
CA ARG A 516 -1.33 26.11 40.89
C ARG A 516 -0.11 27.03 40.84
N GLN A 517 0.11 27.73 39.74
CA GLN A 517 1.28 28.59 39.56
C GLN A 517 1.02 30.06 39.94
N GLY A 518 -0.15 30.36 40.53
CA GLY A 518 -0.60 31.72 40.86
C GLY A 518 -0.75 32.06 42.35
N GLU A 519 -0.54 31.14 43.29
CA GLU A 519 -0.56 31.44 44.73
C GLU A 519 0.85 31.30 45.30
N VAL A 520 1.53 32.45 45.40
CA VAL A 520 2.75 32.61 46.21
C VAL A 520 2.30 33.26 47.51
N ASP A 521 2.10 32.42 48.54
CA ASP A 521 1.90 32.89 49.91
C ASP A 521 3.20 33.46 50.45
N TRP A 522 3.14 34.76 50.77
CA TRP A 522 4.15 35.46 51.55
C TRP A 522 3.86 35.27 53.04
N GLU A 523 4.50 34.30 53.70
CA GLU A 523 4.61 34.34 55.15
C GLU A 523 6.03 34.05 55.64
N ASN A 524 6.59 35.08 56.26
CA ASN A 524 7.78 35.04 57.08
C ASN A 524 7.50 34.20 58.33
N THR A 525 8.32 33.18 58.61
CA THR A 525 8.51 32.72 59.99
C THR A 525 9.95 32.29 60.22
N THR A 526 10.65 33.17 60.92
CA THR A 526 11.87 32.95 61.70
C THR A 526 11.63 31.80 62.70
N GLY A 527 12.51 30.81 62.75
CA GLY A 527 12.40 29.71 63.70
C GLY A 527 13.66 28.86 63.78
N SER A 528 14.55 29.25 64.70
CA SER A 528 15.68 28.48 65.21
C SER A 528 15.21 27.13 65.76
N ASP A 529 15.89 26.02 65.43
CA ASP A 529 16.23 25.03 66.45
C ASP A 529 17.45 24.18 66.05
N ASN A 530 18.42 24.17 66.98
CA ASN A 530 19.58 23.28 66.98
C ASN A 530 19.18 22.01 67.72
N THR A 531 19.41 20.83 67.14
CA THR A 531 19.76 19.64 67.93
C THR A 531 20.67 18.73 67.12
N ASP A 532 21.90 18.57 67.62
CA ASP A 532 22.74 17.40 67.40
C ASP A 532 22.00 16.12 67.83
N THR A 533 22.18 15.02 67.10
CA THR A 533 22.63 13.73 67.66
C THR A 533 22.84 12.67 66.55
N GLU A 534 24.04 12.09 66.62
CA GLU A 534 24.53 10.76 66.21
C GLU A 534 23.61 9.76 65.48
N GLY A 535 24.19 9.06 64.49
CA GLY A 535 24.00 7.60 64.37
C GLY A 535 23.77 7.02 62.98
N SER A 536 24.80 6.32 62.48
CA SER A 536 24.87 5.33 61.38
C SER A 536 25.01 5.83 59.94
#